data_AF-A0A3R6ANT4-F1
#
_entry.id   AF-A0A3R6ANT4-F1
#
_cell.length_a   1.000
_cell.length_b   1.000
_cell.length_c   1.000
_cell.angle_alpha   90.00
_cell.angle_beta   90.00
_cell.angle_gamma   90.00
#
_symmetry.space_group_name_H-M   'P 1'
#
loop_
_entity.id
_entity.type
_entity.pdbx_description
1 polymer ?
#
loop_
_entity_poly.entity_id
_entity_poly.type
_entity_poly.pdbx_seq_one_letter_code
_entity_poly.pdbx_strand_id
1 'polypeptide(L)'
;MIMEKSCTIQDVFERFYPSYEKRNSPPSHHRKTAYHIMNCKTGAFGVNISVCEDCGCISIHNNSCRSRCCPMCQEFPKEKWIDAQKENVLDAPYYHVVFTVPDELNSIIYSNQKLLYDALYHAASATLNELAKDAKYLGANIGYICILHTWGSAMNYHPHIHTIVLGGGLDDENNWKDTGGKFFLPYGVISKVFRGKYMDELKSLWNDSKLKFHGTAEKYQNSYHFKELFDKCYEKNWVTYCKETFNGAQSVINYLGKYTHRIAISNHRIKSMTDTTVTYVVKDYKNEGCWKEKTISGEEFIRRFMMHVPPKRFVRIRHYGLLSCRNKRKKITHCRNLLGCKKYISTLKNLNAVEMIKVLYNIDVCKCSSCGGNMVSPRKDKYSSSFRAHMRC
;
A
#
# COMPACT_ATOMS: atom_id res chain seq x y z
N MET A 1 -34.69 -3.71 9.85
CA MET A 1 -33.73 -2.75 10.45
C MET A 1 -33.04 -2.01 9.31
N ILE A 2 -33.35 -0.73 9.14
CA ILE A 2 -32.61 0.14 8.21
C ILE A 2 -31.20 0.24 8.80
N MET A 3 -30.22 -0.40 8.16
CA MET A 3 -28.81 -0.18 8.52
C MET A 3 -28.57 1.32 8.36
N GLU A 4 -28.31 2.04 9.46
CA GLU A 4 -27.77 3.41 9.39
C GLU A 4 -26.61 3.36 8.40
N LYS A 5 -26.73 4.11 7.29
CA LYS A 5 -25.70 4.12 6.25
C LYS A 5 -24.45 4.70 6.90
N SER A 6 -23.50 3.82 7.25
CA SER A 6 -22.24 4.23 7.84
C SER A 6 -21.53 5.20 6.90
N CYS A 7 -21.13 6.37 7.39
CA CYS A 7 -20.40 7.36 6.61
C CYS A 7 -19.14 6.74 6.00
N THR A 8 -18.97 6.86 4.70
CA THR A 8 -17.80 6.36 3.98
C THR A 8 -16.85 7.47 3.59
N ILE A 9 -15.64 7.11 3.17
CA ILE A 9 -14.70 8.07 2.59
C ILE A 9 -15.26 8.69 1.30
N GLN A 10 -16.10 7.97 0.54
CA GLN A 10 -16.73 8.52 -0.66
C GLN A 10 -17.69 9.66 -0.28
N ASP A 11 -18.53 9.48 0.75
CA ASP A 11 -19.46 10.53 1.21
C ASP A 11 -18.68 11.78 1.68
N VAL A 12 -17.54 11.59 2.37
CA VAL A 12 -16.64 12.70 2.77
C VAL A 12 -16.07 13.44 1.56
N PHE A 13 -15.67 12.71 0.51
CA PHE A 13 -15.17 13.31 -0.72
C PHE A 13 -16.23 14.12 -1.46
N GLU A 14 -17.43 13.56 -1.62
CA GLU A 14 -18.55 14.23 -2.26
C GLU A 14 -18.90 15.54 -1.57
N ARG A 15 -18.86 15.57 -0.23
CA ARG A 15 -19.18 16.76 0.57
C ARG A 15 -18.08 17.82 0.54
N PHE A 16 -16.81 17.44 0.75
CA PHE A 16 -15.76 18.43 1.05
C PHE A 16 -14.75 18.67 -0.07
N TYR A 17 -14.62 17.76 -1.04
CA TYR A 17 -13.65 17.92 -2.12
C TYR A 17 -13.92 19.15 -3.01
N PRO A 18 -15.16 19.51 -3.38
CA PRO A 18 -15.41 20.68 -4.24
C PRO A 18 -14.88 21.99 -3.66
N SER A 19 -15.09 22.24 -2.36
CA SER A 19 -14.57 23.43 -1.68
C SER A 19 -13.04 23.37 -1.55
N TYR A 20 -12.48 22.20 -1.21
CA TYR A 20 -11.03 21.99 -1.17
C TYR A 20 -10.38 22.28 -2.52
N GLU A 21 -10.95 21.80 -3.63
CA GLU A 21 -10.42 22.01 -4.98
C GLU A 21 -10.39 23.48 -5.37
N LYS A 22 -11.47 24.22 -5.09
CA LYS A 22 -11.58 25.65 -5.36
C LYS A 22 -10.51 26.46 -4.62
N ARG A 23 -10.20 26.08 -3.37
CA ARG A 23 -9.22 26.79 -2.52
C ARG A 23 -7.77 26.42 -2.81
N ASN A 24 -7.49 25.18 -3.17
CA ASN A 24 -6.12 24.64 -3.19
C ASN A 24 -5.55 24.38 -4.59
N SER A 25 -6.37 24.44 -5.64
CA SER A 25 -5.94 24.16 -7.03
C SER A 25 -5.05 22.90 -7.17
N PRO A 26 -5.53 21.72 -6.71
CA PRO A 26 -4.70 20.51 -6.65
C PRO A 26 -4.23 20.06 -8.04
N PRO A 27 -3.08 19.35 -8.13
CA PRO A 27 -2.55 18.89 -9.41
C PRO A 27 -3.47 17.87 -10.07
N SER A 28 -3.36 17.72 -11.39
CA SER A 28 -4.28 16.90 -12.22
C SER A 28 -4.45 15.45 -11.73
N HIS A 29 -3.39 14.83 -11.21
CA HIS A 29 -3.45 13.47 -10.69
C HIS A 29 -4.21 13.35 -9.35
N HIS A 30 -4.26 14.41 -8.54
CA HIS A 30 -5.13 14.48 -7.36
C HIS A 30 -6.59 14.65 -7.79
N ARG A 31 -6.87 15.54 -8.74
CA ARG A 31 -8.22 15.72 -9.33
C ARG A 31 -8.77 14.41 -9.89
N LYS A 32 -7.96 13.70 -10.68
CA LYS A 32 -8.32 12.37 -11.19
C LYS A 32 -8.60 11.37 -10.08
N THR A 33 -7.82 11.40 -9.00
CA THR A 33 -8.03 10.52 -7.85
C THR A 33 -9.35 10.82 -7.13
N ALA A 34 -9.65 12.09 -6.88
CA ALA A 34 -10.91 12.50 -6.28
C ALA A 34 -12.12 12.15 -7.15
N TYR A 35 -12.05 12.44 -8.45
CA TYR A 35 -13.08 12.05 -9.42
C TYR A 35 -13.33 10.53 -9.40
N HIS A 36 -12.27 9.71 -9.39
CA HIS A 36 -12.39 8.26 -9.27
C HIS A 36 -13.03 7.81 -7.96
N ILE A 37 -12.76 8.49 -6.84
CA ILE A 37 -13.32 8.13 -5.53
C ILE A 37 -14.81 8.46 -5.49
N MET A 38 -15.19 9.69 -5.86
CA MET A 38 -16.59 10.16 -5.85
C MET A 38 -17.48 9.38 -6.82
N ASN A 39 -16.95 8.94 -7.96
CA ASN A 39 -17.74 8.25 -8.99
C ASN A 39 -17.64 6.71 -8.94
N CYS A 40 -16.91 6.15 -7.97
CA CYS A 40 -16.76 4.70 -7.89
C CYS A 40 -18.08 4.06 -7.49
N LYS A 41 -18.51 3.01 -8.21
CA LYS A 41 -19.75 2.27 -7.92
C LYS A 41 -21.04 3.10 -8.04
N THR A 42 -21.01 4.26 -8.70
CA THR A 42 -22.22 5.09 -8.95
C THR A 42 -22.88 4.83 -10.30
N GLY A 43 -22.24 4.06 -11.18
CA GLY A 43 -22.66 3.85 -12.58
C GLY A 43 -21.94 4.74 -13.59
N ALA A 44 -21.22 5.77 -13.13
CA ALA A 44 -20.40 6.65 -13.97
C ALA A 44 -19.30 5.93 -14.77
N PHE A 45 -18.84 4.76 -14.30
CA PHE A 45 -17.86 3.90 -14.99
C PHE A 45 -18.52 2.73 -15.75
N GLY A 46 -19.80 2.86 -16.04
CA GLY A 46 -20.63 1.81 -16.64
C GLY A 46 -21.22 0.84 -15.61
N VAL A 47 -22.07 -0.03 -16.12
CA VAL A 47 -22.81 -1.02 -15.32
C VAL A 47 -22.75 -2.39 -16.01
N ASN A 48 -22.82 -3.44 -15.22
CA ASN A 48 -23.14 -4.78 -15.70
C ASN A 48 -24.57 -5.10 -15.28
N ILE A 49 -25.39 -5.52 -16.24
CA ILE A 49 -26.77 -5.93 -15.99
C ILE A 49 -26.84 -7.45 -16.15
N SER A 50 -27.55 -8.11 -15.27
CA SER A 50 -27.88 -9.53 -15.37
C SER A 50 -29.36 -9.72 -15.10
N VAL A 51 -30.00 -10.64 -15.82
CA VAL A 51 -31.43 -10.94 -15.70
C VAL A 51 -31.58 -12.42 -15.35
N CYS A 52 -32.44 -12.73 -14.40
CA CYS A 52 -32.79 -14.11 -14.08
C CYS A 52 -33.68 -14.69 -15.18
N GLU A 53 -33.32 -15.86 -15.71
CA GLU A 53 -34.11 -16.52 -16.75
C GLU A 53 -35.45 -17.05 -16.23
N ASP A 54 -35.57 -17.33 -14.93
CA ASP A 54 -36.76 -17.96 -14.34
C ASP A 54 -37.79 -16.93 -13.85
N CYS A 55 -37.36 -15.90 -13.10
CA CYS A 55 -38.27 -14.91 -12.52
C CYS A 55 -38.15 -13.50 -13.10
N GLY A 56 -37.24 -13.29 -14.07
CA GLY A 56 -37.02 -11.97 -14.69
C GLY A 56 -36.36 -10.94 -13.78
N CYS A 57 -35.95 -11.30 -12.56
CA CYS A 57 -35.28 -10.40 -11.63
C CYS A 57 -34.01 -9.79 -12.26
N ILE A 58 -33.89 -8.46 -12.19
CA ILE A 58 -32.76 -7.72 -12.74
C ILE A 58 -31.76 -7.40 -11.61
N SER A 59 -30.50 -7.74 -11.83
CA SER A 59 -29.38 -7.33 -10.99
C SER A 59 -28.51 -6.34 -11.74
N ILE A 60 -28.26 -5.18 -11.14
CA ILE A 60 -27.41 -4.13 -11.68
C ILE A 60 -26.17 -4.00 -10.80
N HIS A 61 -25.01 -4.21 -11.39
CA HIS A 61 -23.73 -4.06 -10.73
C HIS A 61 -22.95 -2.88 -11.32
N ASN A 62 -22.83 -1.81 -10.54
CA ASN A 62 -22.05 -0.64 -10.93
C ASN A 62 -20.55 -0.94 -10.97
N ASN A 63 -19.88 -0.47 -12.01
CA ASN A 63 -18.45 -0.70 -12.17
C ASN A 63 -17.63 0.13 -11.18
N SER A 64 -16.55 -0.49 -10.72
CA SER A 64 -15.54 0.16 -9.87
C SER A 64 -14.63 1.07 -10.70
N CYS A 65 -14.09 2.14 -10.13
CA CYS A 65 -13.11 3.00 -10.80
C CYS A 65 -11.73 2.34 -10.99
N ARG A 66 -11.48 1.20 -10.31
CA ARG A 66 -10.20 0.45 -10.31
C ARG A 66 -8.98 1.26 -9.88
N SER A 67 -9.19 2.41 -9.24
CA SER A 67 -8.11 3.27 -8.73
C SER A 67 -7.45 2.62 -7.53
N ARG A 68 -6.10 2.59 -7.53
CA ARG A 68 -5.29 2.15 -6.38
C ARG A 68 -5.48 2.99 -5.11
N CYS A 69 -6.02 4.20 -5.28
CA CYS A 69 -6.31 5.13 -4.19
C CYS A 69 -7.79 5.12 -3.77
N CYS A 70 -8.64 4.29 -4.39
CA CYS A 70 -10.04 4.18 -4.01
C CYS A 70 -10.22 3.12 -2.92
N PRO A 71 -10.77 3.48 -1.75
CA PRO A 71 -10.91 2.57 -0.61
C PRO A 71 -11.86 1.39 -0.88
N MET A 72 -12.77 1.52 -1.85
CA MET A 72 -13.71 0.46 -2.22
C MET A 72 -13.14 -0.55 -3.24
N CYS A 73 -12.04 -0.20 -3.93
CA CYS A 73 -11.56 -1.00 -5.06
C CYS A 73 -10.44 -1.99 -4.69
N GLN A 74 -9.83 -1.86 -3.51
CA GLN A 74 -8.55 -2.51 -3.23
C GLN A 74 -8.66 -3.94 -2.69
N GLU A 75 -9.83 -4.35 -2.19
CA GLU A 75 -9.99 -5.65 -1.53
C GLU A 75 -9.75 -6.83 -2.49
N PHE A 76 -10.41 -6.84 -3.64
CA PHE A 76 -10.27 -7.93 -4.60
C PHE A 76 -8.86 -8.02 -5.24
N PRO A 77 -8.24 -6.90 -5.70
CA PRO A 77 -6.83 -6.91 -6.11
C PRO A 77 -5.87 -7.37 -5.02
N LYS A 78 -6.14 -7.00 -3.75
CA LYS A 78 -5.34 -7.43 -2.59
C LYS A 78 -5.38 -8.95 -2.45
N GLU A 79 -6.55 -9.58 -2.43
CA GLU A 79 -6.68 -11.04 -2.34
C GLU A 79 -5.98 -11.76 -3.50
N LYS A 80 -6.19 -11.28 -4.73
CA LYS A 80 -5.50 -11.83 -5.91
C LYS A 80 -3.98 -11.72 -5.80
N TRP A 81 -3.48 -10.57 -5.31
CA TRP A 81 -2.05 -10.34 -5.15
C TRP A 81 -1.45 -11.20 -4.03
N ILE A 82 -2.15 -11.33 -2.89
CA ILE A 82 -1.80 -12.19 -1.76
C ILE A 82 -1.63 -13.64 -2.26
N ASP A 83 -2.64 -14.16 -2.98
CA ASP A 83 -2.64 -15.50 -3.53
C ASP A 83 -1.45 -15.74 -4.48
N ALA A 84 -1.20 -14.80 -5.39
CA ALA A 84 -0.05 -14.86 -6.29
C ALA A 84 1.30 -14.76 -5.56
N GLN A 85 1.38 -14.01 -4.44
CA GLN A 85 2.62 -13.94 -3.67
C GLN A 85 2.93 -15.24 -2.96
N LYS A 86 1.93 -16.04 -2.58
CA LYS A 86 2.16 -17.34 -1.93
C LYS A 86 3.07 -18.25 -2.77
N GLU A 87 2.99 -18.18 -4.10
CA GLU A 87 3.89 -18.93 -5.00
C GLU A 87 5.36 -18.47 -4.92
N ASN A 88 5.65 -17.32 -4.32
CA ASN A 88 6.98 -16.70 -4.26
C ASN A 88 7.54 -16.64 -2.83
N VAL A 89 6.81 -17.16 -1.84
CA VAL A 89 7.27 -17.26 -0.45
C VAL A 89 7.92 -18.64 -0.24
N LEU A 90 8.95 -18.67 0.58
CA LEU A 90 9.62 -19.91 1.02
C LEU A 90 9.04 -20.34 2.37
N ASP A 91 9.12 -21.64 2.68
CA ASP A 91 8.80 -22.11 4.02
C ASP A 91 10.01 -21.91 4.94
N ALA A 92 10.23 -20.64 5.29
CA ALA A 92 11.33 -20.17 6.11
C ALA A 92 10.84 -19.02 6.99
N PRO A 93 11.56 -18.66 8.06
CA PRO A 93 11.23 -17.48 8.86
C PRO A 93 11.26 -16.22 8.01
N TYR A 94 10.39 -15.25 8.33
CA TYR A 94 10.46 -13.90 7.79
C TYR A 94 10.33 -12.88 8.90
N TYR A 95 11.00 -11.74 8.70
CA TYR A 95 11.07 -10.65 9.67
C TYR A 95 10.45 -9.39 9.09
N HIS A 96 9.83 -8.60 9.95
CA HIS A 96 9.29 -7.30 9.57
C HIS A 96 10.19 -6.19 10.07
N VAL A 97 10.86 -5.51 9.14
CA VAL A 97 11.74 -4.36 9.41
C VAL A 97 11.06 -3.10 8.88
N VAL A 98 10.89 -2.09 9.73
CA VAL A 98 10.40 -0.77 9.32
C VAL A 98 11.55 0.23 9.30
N PHE A 99 11.73 0.88 8.16
CA PHE A 99 12.65 1.99 8.00
C PHE A 99 11.87 3.29 8.04
N THR A 100 12.16 4.13 9.04
CA THR A 100 11.50 5.41 9.27
C THR A 100 12.54 6.53 9.25
N VAL A 101 12.14 7.70 8.76
CA VAL A 101 12.94 8.92 8.76
C VAL A 101 12.39 9.93 9.79
N PRO A 102 13.25 10.84 10.31
CA PRO A 102 12.80 11.94 11.17
C PRO A 102 11.78 12.84 10.49
N ASP A 103 10.86 13.38 11.28
CA ASP A 103 9.80 14.27 10.82
C ASP A 103 10.31 15.64 10.35
N GLU A 104 11.52 16.04 10.73
CA GLU A 104 12.20 17.22 10.19
C GLU A 104 12.37 17.15 8.67
N LEU A 105 12.49 15.95 8.11
CA LEU A 105 12.67 15.75 6.67
C LEU A 105 11.34 15.79 5.90
N ASN A 106 10.20 15.81 6.59
CA ASN A 106 8.89 15.67 5.96
C ASN A 106 8.62 16.73 4.89
N SER A 107 8.98 17.99 5.13
CA SER A 107 8.73 19.08 4.19
C SER A 107 9.55 18.91 2.90
N ILE A 108 10.83 18.55 3.01
CA ILE A 108 11.70 18.28 1.86
C ILE A 108 11.24 17.02 1.11
N ILE A 109 10.89 15.94 1.82
CA ILE A 109 10.38 14.72 1.20
C ILE A 109 9.07 15.00 0.47
N TYR A 110 8.18 15.80 1.06
CA TYR A 110 6.91 16.15 0.42
C TYR A 110 7.11 17.00 -0.84
N SER A 111 8.09 17.90 -0.88
CA SER A 111 8.44 18.63 -2.11
C SER A 111 9.09 17.72 -3.18
N ASN A 112 9.75 16.64 -2.79
CA ASN A 112 10.57 15.79 -3.65
C ASN A 112 10.16 14.32 -3.65
N GLN A 113 8.86 14.05 -3.54
CA GLN A 113 8.33 12.70 -3.25
C GLN A 113 8.96 11.60 -4.09
N LYS A 114 9.03 11.75 -5.41
CA LYS A 114 9.59 10.70 -6.29
C LYS A 114 11.05 10.39 -5.93
N LEU A 115 11.91 11.40 -5.90
CA LEU A 115 13.35 11.25 -5.64
C LEU A 115 13.61 10.70 -4.23
N LEU A 116 12.97 11.28 -3.22
CA LEU A 116 13.26 10.93 -1.83
C LEU A 116 12.54 9.66 -1.37
N TYR A 117 11.43 9.27 -2.01
CA TYR A 117 10.92 7.91 -1.85
C TYR A 117 11.83 6.88 -2.53
N ASP A 118 12.43 7.19 -3.68
CA ASP A 118 13.42 6.31 -4.32
C ASP A 118 14.65 6.14 -3.42
N ALA A 119 15.18 7.23 -2.85
CA ALA A 119 16.27 7.19 -1.88
C ALA A 119 15.95 6.33 -0.64
N LEU A 120 14.71 6.37 -0.13
CA LEU A 120 14.27 5.47 0.96
C LEU A 120 14.44 3.99 0.59
N TYR A 121 14.06 3.62 -0.64
CA TYR A 121 14.24 2.24 -1.12
C TYR A 121 15.70 1.87 -1.32
N HIS A 122 16.50 2.77 -1.89
CA HIS A 122 17.93 2.55 -2.11
C HIS A 122 18.65 2.34 -0.78
N ALA A 123 18.45 3.25 0.18
CA ALA A 123 19.05 3.15 1.50
C ALA A 123 18.62 1.86 2.23
N ALA A 124 17.32 1.55 2.27
CA ALA A 124 16.82 0.32 2.91
C ALA A 124 17.41 -0.95 2.26
N SER A 125 17.43 -1.02 0.92
CA SER A 125 17.98 -2.17 0.19
C SER A 125 19.48 -2.31 0.40
N ALA A 126 20.23 -1.21 0.28
CA ALA A 126 21.67 -1.21 0.45
C ALA A 126 22.08 -1.58 1.87
N THR A 127 21.38 -1.10 2.90
CA THR A 127 21.60 -1.51 4.31
C THR A 127 21.40 -3.00 4.50
N LEU A 128 20.27 -3.55 4.01
CA LEU A 128 19.97 -4.98 4.17
C LEU A 128 20.97 -5.86 3.41
N ASN A 129 21.33 -5.48 2.18
CA ASN A 129 22.29 -6.24 1.38
C ASN A 129 23.70 -6.22 1.97
N GLU A 130 24.17 -5.06 2.42
CA GLU A 130 25.50 -4.91 3.01
C GLU A 130 25.61 -5.76 4.27
N LEU A 131 24.67 -5.60 5.21
CA LEU A 131 24.73 -6.29 6.48
C LEU A 131 24.47 -7.79 6.35
N ALA A 132 23.60 -8.24 5.45
CA ALA A 132 23.35 -9.68 5.26
C ALA A 132 24.55 -10.41 4.62
N LYS A 133 25.32 -9.71 3.77
CA LYS A 133 26.52 -10.28 3.13
C LYS A 133 27.71 -10.38 4.07
N ASP A 134 27.75 -9.58 5.13
CA ASP A 134 28.80 -9.66 6.14
C ASP A 134 28.70 -10.99 6.90
N ALA A 135 29.79 -11.77 6.87
CA ALA A 135 29.91 -13.06 7.52
C ALA A 135 29.76 -12.97 9.05
N LYS A 136 29.96 -11.78 9.64
CA LYS A 136 29.67 -11.51 11.05
C LYS A 136 28.20 -11.71 11.41
N TYR A 137 27.29 -11.48 10.45
CA TYR A 137 25.85 -11.59 10.67
C TYR A 137 25.28 -12.86 10.02
N LEU A 138 25.33 -12.94 8.68
CA LEU A 138 24.76 -14.08 7.94
C LEU A 138 25.72 -14.62 6.86
N GLY A 139 26.43 -13.73 6.16
CA GLY A 139 27.30 -14.13 5.06
C GLY A 139 26.55 -14.67 3.85
N ALA A 140 25.38 -14.10 3.53
CA ALA A 140 24.53 -14.60 2.45
C ALA A 140 23.70 -13.51 1.73
N ASN A 141 23.31 -13.81 0.50
CA ASN A 141 22.38 -13.02 -0.28
C ASN A 141 20.93 -13.34 0.10
N ILE A 142 20.25 -12.36 0.71
CA ILE A 142 18.86 -12.50 1.19
C ILE A 142 17.84 -12.05 0.13
N GLY A 143 16.56 -12.31 0.40
CA GLY A 143 15.43 -11.79 -0.38
C GLY A 143 14.47 -11.00 0.49
N TYR A 144 13.92 -9.90 -0.04
CA TYR A 144 12.97 -9.09 0.72
C TYR A 144 12.01 -8.30 -0.17
N ILE A 145 10.89 -7.88 0.42
CA ILE A 145 9.85 -7.06 -0.21
C ILE A 145 9.75 -5.75 0.56
N CYS A 146 9.95 -4.62 -0.12
CA CYS A 146 9.81 -3.28 0.44
C CYS A 146 8.48 -2.66 0.00
N ILE A 147 7.75 -2.03 0.92
CA ILE A 147 6.44 -1.42 0.70
C ILE A 147 6.44 0.00 1.29
N LEU A 148 6.25 1.01 0.43
CA LEU A 148 6.16 2.40 0.85
C LEU A 148 4.78 2.74 1.42
N HIS A 149 4.81 3.31 2.62
CA HIS A 149 3.70 3.97 3.31
C HIS A 149 4.08 5.42 3.57
N THR A 150 3.10 6.31 3.59
CA THR A 150 3.34 7.76 3.75
C THR A 150 2.51 8.40 4.85
N TRP A 151 1.83 7.59 5.67
CA TRP A 151 0.89 8.04 6.69
C TRP A 151 1.14 7.38 8.04
N GLY A 152 0.95 8.15 9.11
CA GLY A 152 0.70 7.61 10.44
C GLY A 152 -0.79 7.28 10.64
N SER A 153 -1.11 6.77 11.82
CA SER A 153 -2.49 6.44 12.20
C SER A 153 -3.43 7.64 12.03
N ALA A 154 -3.02 8.85 12.40
CA ALA A 154 -3.82 10.07 12.29
C ALA A 154 -3.77 10.74 10.89
N MET A 155 -3.39 9.98 9.85
CA MET A 155 -3.13 10.49 8.49
C MET A 155 -2.15 11.67 8.45
N ASN A 156 -1.26 11.75 9.43
CA ASN A 156 -0.13 12.67 9.38
C ASN A 156 0.88 12.14 8.37
N TYR A 157 1.53 13.04 7.64
CA TYR A 157 2.57 12.66 6.70
C TYR A 157 3.75 12.03 7.43
N HIS A 158 4.04 10.79 7.07
CA HIS A 158 5.04 9.95 7.73
C HIS A 158 5.54 8.90 6.73
N PRO A 159 6.47 9.26 5.82
CA PRO A 159 7.05 8.32 4.87
C PRO A 159 7.92 7.29 5.59
N HIS A 160 7.64 6.01 5.34
CA HIS A 160 8.38 4.87 5.87
C HIS A 160 8.25 3.65 4.97
N ILE A 161 9.22 2.74 5.05
CA ILE A 161 9.24 1.49 4.29
C ILE A 161 8.98 0.32 5.24
N HIS A 162 7.89 -0.41 5.00
CA HIS A 162 7.72 -1.75 5.55
C HIS A 162 8.51 -2.73 4.71
N THR A 163 9.41 -3.48 5.33
CA THR A 163 10.23 -4.49 4.66
C THR A 163 9.99 -5.85 5.27
N ILE A 164 9.75 -6.83 4.40
CA ILE A 164 9.56 -8.22 4.80
C ILE A 164 10.78 -8.98 4.31
N VAL A 165 11.61 -9.37 5.27
CA VAL A 165 12.95 -9.91 5.07
C VAL A 165 12.93 -11.41 5.27
N LEU A 166 13.37 -12.16 4.27
CA LEU A 166 13.57 -13.60 4.38
C LEU A 166 14.65 -13.87 5.43
N GLY A 167 14.37 -14.81 6.33
CA GLY A 167 15.22 -15.16 7.47
C GLY A 167 16.45 -15.99 7.16
N GLY A 168 16.77 -16.12 5.88
CA GLY A 168 17.94 -16.80 5.38
C GLY A 168 18.25 -16.36 3.96
N GLY A 169 19.33 -16.86 3.41
CA GLY A 169 19.84 -16.48 2.11
C GLY A 169 20.69 -17.58 1.47
N LEU A 170 21.22 -17.26 0.30
CA LEU A 170 22.20 -18.10 -0.38
C LEU A 170 23.59 -17.49 -0.25
N ASP A 171 24.54 -18.27 0.24
CA ASP A 171 25.95 -17.88 0.19
C ASP A 171 26.49 -17.91 -1.26
N ASP A 172 27.78 -17.63 -1.42
CA ASP A 172 28.42 -17.55 -2.74
C ASP A 172 28.53 -18.92 -3.44
N GLU A 173 28.48 -20.01 -2.67
CA GLU A 173 28.42 -21.39 -3.18
C GLU A 173 26.99 -21.82 -3.53
N ASN A 174 26.00 -20.95 -3.32
CA ASN A 174 24.56 -21.23 -3.44
C ASN A 174 24.03 -22.27 -2.44
N ASN A 175 24.67 -22.40 -1.28
CA ASN A 175 24.15 -23.15 -0.15
C ASN A 175 23.23 -22.25 0.68
N TRP A 176 22.23 -22.85 1.32
CA TRP A 176 21.31 -22.12 2.18
C TRP A 176 21.96 -21.81 3.53
N LYS A 177 21.85 -20.55 3.97
CA LYS A 177 22.25 -20.10 5.30
C LYS A 177 21.10 -19.40 6.00
N ASP A 178 20.92 -19.73 7.28
CA ASP A 178 20.03 -19.02 8.21
C ASP A 178 20.58 -19.08 9.64
N THR A 179 19.87 -18.44 10.56
CA THR A 179 20.22 -18.32 11.99
C THR A 179 19.25 -19.07 12.89
N GLY A 180 18.56 -20.10 12.39
CA GLY A 180 17.67 -20.93 13.20
C GLY A 180 16.48 -20.18 13.81
N GLY A 181 16.00 -19.12 13.15
CA GLY A 181 14.78 -18.39 13.54
C GLY A 181 14.99 -17.10 14.34
N LYS A 182 16.21 -16.74 14.73
CA LYS A 182 16.50 -15.40 15.30
C LYS A 182 16.87 -14.40 14.19
N PHE A 183 16.42 -13.16 14.29
CA PHE A 183 16.80 -12.17 13.27
C PHE A 183 18.32 -11.90 13.34
N PHE A 184 19.00 -12.06 12.21
CA PHE A 184 20.46 -12.02 12.12
C PHE A 184 21.05 -10.60 12.12
N LEU A 185 20.23 -9.56 12.00
CA LEU A 185 20.69 -8.16 11.96
C LEU A 185 20.33 -7.39 13.24
N PRO A 186 21.32 -6.82 13.96
CA PRO A 186 21.05 -5.98 15.12
C PRO A 186 20.38 -4.66 14.74
N TYR A 187 19.28 -4.31 15.41
CA TYR A 187 18.49 -3.11 15.10
C TYR A 187 19.33 -1.81 15.14
N GLY A 188 20.22 -1.66 16.12
CA GLY A 188 21.05 -0.47 16.27
C GLY A 188 22.03 -0.28 15.11
N VAL A 189 22.50 -1.38 14.51
CA VAL A 189 23.39 -1.34 13.34
C VAL A 189 22.60 -0.99 12.09
N ILE A 190 21.43 -1.61 11.89
CA ILE A 190 20.53 -1.30 10.76
C ILE A 190 20.20 0.19 10.75
N SER A 191 19.79 0.75 11.89
CA SER A 191 19.44 2.16 12.02
C SER A 191 20.59 3.09 11.61
N LYS A 192 21.80 2.84 12.13
CA LYS A 192 22.98 3.66 11.85
C LYS A 192 23.37 3.62 10.36
N VAL A 193 23.41 2.43 9.77
CA VAL A 193 23.78 2.26 8.35
C VAL A 193 22.71 2.85 7.44
N PHE A 194 21.43 2.60 7.72
CA PHE A 194 20.32 3.20 6.97
C PHE A 194 20.35 4.73 7.01
N ARG A 195 20.53 5.32 8.21
CA ARG A 195 20.68 6.77 8.37
C ARG A 195 21.80 7.30 7.50
N GLY A 196 23.00 6.71 7.59
CA GLY A 196 24.15 7.13 6.79
C GLY A 196 23.85 7.11 5.28
N LYS A 197 23.33 6.00 4.77
CA LYS A 197 23.03 5.84 3.34
C LYS A 197 21.96 6.81 2.84
N TYR A 198 20.88 6.99 3.60
CA TYR A 198 19.81 7.90 3.19
C TYR A 198 20.27 9.37 3.22
N MET A 199 21.00 9.76 4.27
CA MET A 199 21.51 11.12 4.40
C MET A 199 22.56 11.44 3.33
N ASP A 200 23.39 10.45 2.95
CA ASP A 200 24.36 10.59 1.86
C ASP A 200 23.68 10.82 0.51
N GLU A 201 22.70 9.99 0.14
CA GLU A 201 21.95 10.17 -1.11
C GLU A 201 21.16 11.49 -1.11
N LEU A 202 20.55 11.88 0.01
CA LEU A 202 19.89 13.17 0.16
C LEU A 202 20.87 14.34 -0.05
N LYS A 203 22.08 14.25 0.49
CA LYS A 203 23.13 15.27 0.33
C LYS A 203 23.62 15.35 -1.11
N SER A 204 23.83 14.21 -1.76
CA SER A 204 24.20 14.15 -3.17
C SER A 204 23.13 14.81 -4.06
N LEU A 205 21.85 14.52 -3.83
CA LEU A 205 20.75 15.15 -4.57
C LEU A 205 20.68 16.67 -4.34
N TRP A 206 21.02 17.15 -3.14
CA TRP A 206 21.12 18.59 -2.85
C TRP A 206 22.30 19.24 -3.59
N ASN A 207 23.50 18.65 -3.49
CA ASN A 207 24.71 19.15 -4.16
C ASN A 207 24.53 19.21 -5.69
N ASP A 208 23.84 18.23 -6.26
CA ASP A 208 23.52 18.16 -7.69
C ASP A 208 22.38 19.11 -8.11
N SER A 209 21.85 19.93 -7.19
CA SER A 209 20.71 20.83 -7.42
C SER A 209 19.45 20.14 -7.98
N LYS A 210 19.24 18.86 -7.62
CA LYS A 210 18.08 18.05 -8.08
C LYS A 210 16.85 18.24 -7.20
N LEU A 211 17.01 18.74 -5.98
CA LEU A 211 15.93 18.94 -5.02
C LEU A 211 15.21 20.27 -5.24
N LYS A 212 13.89 20.23 -5.07
CA LYS A 212 12.99 21.40 -5.08
C LYS A 212 12.51 21.68 -3.67
N PHE A 213 12.35 22.95 -3.33
CA PHE A 213 11.95 23.38 -1.99
C PHE A 213 10.76 24.31 -2.10
N HIS A 214 9.64 23.93 -1.46
CA HIS A 214 8.38 24.68 -1.52
C HIS A 214 7.81 24.88 -0.11
N GLY A 215 7.15 26.02 0.11
CA GLY A 215 6.51 26.35 1.40
C GLY A 215 7.51 26.28 2.55
N THR A 216 7.18 25.54 3.61
CA THR A 216 8.07 25.41 4.79
C THR A 216 9.46 24.83 4.50
N ALA A 217 9.68 24.23 3.32
CA ALA A 217 10.97 23.71 2.91
C ALA A 217 11.89 24.77 2.25
N GLU A 218 11.37 25.94 1.85
CA GLU A 218 12.11 26.95 1.06
C GLU A 218 13.44 27.37 1.69
N LYS A 219 13.47 27.51 3.02
CA LYS A 219 14.68 27.85 3.78
C LYS A 219 15.86 26.88 3.55
N TYR A 220 15.60 25.63 3.17
CA TYR A 220 16.63 24.61 2.96
C TYR A 220 17.33 24.70 1.59
N GLN A 221 16.95 25.67 0.74
CA GLN A 221 17.78 26.08 -0.39
C GLN A 221 19.10 26.70 0.08
N ASN A 222 19.07 27.37 1.24
CA ASN A 222 20.26 27.94 1.84
C ASN A 222 21.12 26.83 2.47
N SER A 223 22.41 26.82 2.15
CA SER A 223 23.36 25.80 2.60
C SER A 223 23.51 25.74 4.12
N TYR A 224 23.39 26.87 4.83
CA TYR A 224 23.47 26.94 6.28
C TYR A 224 22.27 26.24 6.93
N HIS A 225 21.05 26.58 6.52
CA HIS A 225 19.85 25.92 7.04
C HIS A 225 19.75 24.44 6.65
N PHE A 226 20.25 24.07 5.47
CA PHE A 226 20.34 22.68 5.06
C PHE A 226 21.33 21.90 5.95
N LYS A 227 22.48 22.50 6.29
CA LYS A 227 23.44 21.92 7.23
C LYS A 227 22.83 21.76 8.63
N GLU A 228 22.17 22.78 9.16
CA GLU A 228 21.49 22.68 10.47
C GLU A 228 20.44 21.56 10.52
N LEU A 229 19.71 21.34 9.42
CA LEU A 229 18.79 20.22 9.31
C LEU A 229 19.51 18.87 9.36
N PHE A 230 20.62 18.76 8.64
CA PHE A 230 21.45 17.55 8.61
C PHE A 230 21.99 17.22 10.00
N ASP A 231 22.54 18.21 10.70
CA ASP A 231 23.08 18.05 12.05
C ASP A 231 21.99 17.54 13.01
N LYS A 232 20.80 18.16 13.00
CA LYS A 232 19.63 17.67 13.76
C LYS A 232 19.24 16.24 13.42
N CYS A 233 19.30 15.85 12.15
CA CYS A 233 18.98 14.49 11.72
C CYS A 233 20.03 13.47 12.18
N TYR A 234 21.31 13.86 12.29
CA TYR A 234 22.40 13.01 12.78
C TYR A 234 22.43 12.89 14.31
N GLU A 235 22.01 13.92 15.03
CA GLU A 235 21.85 13.89 16.49
C GLU A 235 20.71 12.94 16.91
N LYS A 236 19.66 12.83 16.10
CA LYS A 236 18.55 11.92 16.37
C LYS A 236 18.94 10.44 16.23
N ASN A 237 18.40 9.64 17.15
CA ASN A 237 18.34 8.20 16.99
C ASN A 237 17.21 7.84 16.02
N TRP A 238 17.58 7.28 14.87
CA TRP A 238 16.59 6.84 13.89
C TRP A 238 15.96 5.54 14.37
N VAL A 239 14.63 5.48 14.34
CA VAL A 239 13.91 4.29 14.81
C VAL A 239 13.75 3.32 13.66
N THR A 240 14.47 2.20 13.72
CA THR A 240 14.17 1.02 12.92
C THR A 240 13.48 0.00 13.80
N TYR A 241 12.23 -0.30 13.50
CA TYR A 241 11.47 -1.31 14.24
C TYR A 241 11.65 -2.67 13.58
N CYS A 242 12.03 -3.67 14.35
CA CYS A 242 12.05 -5.06 13.91
C CYS A 242 11.03 -5.85 14.75
N LYS A 243 10.07 -6.49 14.08
CA LYS A 243 9.20 -7.47 14.72
C LYS A 243 9.70 -8.88 14.46
N GLU A 244 9.67 -9.70 15.50
CA GLU A 244 10.01 -11.13 15.45
C GLU A 244 9.14 -11.91 14.45
N THR A 245 9.65 -13.11 14.16
CA THR A 245 9.31 -14.00 13.07
C THR A 245 7.82 -14.18 12.82
N PHE A 246 7.46 -14.14 11.54
CA PHE A 246 6.28 -14.84 11.07
C PHE A 246 6.64 -16.31 10.89
N ASN A 247 6.02 -17.20 11.67
CA ASN A 247 6.18 -18.64 11.46
C ASN A 247 5.38 -19.05 10.22
N GLY A 248 6.10 -19.56 9.22
CA GLY A 248 5.56 -20.10 7.98
C GLY A 248 5.08 -19.06 6.97
N ALA A 249 5.04 -19.49 5.71
CA ALA A 249 4.64 -18.66 4.58
C ALA A 249 3.28 -17.96 4.82
N GLN A 250 2.31 -18.66 5.38
CA GLN A 250 0.92 -18.17 5.52
C GLN A 250 0.80 -16.95 6.44
N SER A 251 1.60 -16.87 7.51
CA SER A 251 1.64 -15.72 8.42
C SER A 251 2.18 -14.47 7.73
N VAL A 252 3.22 -14.64 6.91
CA VAL A 252 3.82 -13.58 6.08
C VAL A 252 2.82 -13.06 5.06
N ILE A 253 2.07 -13.96 4.45
CA ILE A 253 1.08 -13.63 3.43
C ILE A 253 -0.07 -12.81 4.02
N ASN A 254 -0.64 -13.24 5.15
CA ASN A 254 -1.68 -12.49 5.86
C ASN A 254 -1.17 -11.12 6.31
N TYR A 255 0.11 -11.04 6.68
CA TYR A 255 0.77 -9.80 7.02
C TYR A 255 0.92 -8.88 5.79
N LEU A 256 1.44 -9.39 4.66
CA LEU A 256 1.58 -8.64 3.40
C LEU A 256 0.25 -8.04 2.94
N GLY A 257 -0.85 -8.77 3.08
CA GLY A 257 -2.20 -8.27 2.79
C GLY A 257 -2.57 -6.99 3.54
N LYS A 258 -2.13 -6.85 4.79
CA LYS A 258 -2.43 -5.68 5.63
C LYS A 258 -1.73 -4.40 5.16
N TYR A 259 -0.62 -4.48 4.43
CA TYR A 259 0.21 -3.30 4.11
C TYR A 259 0.29 -2.97 2.61
N THR A 260 -0.02 -3.92 1.72
CA THR A 260 0.26 -3.74 0.28
C THR A 260 -0.77 -2.88 -0.45
N HIS A 261 -2.05 -3.02 -0.10
CA HIS A 261 -3.17 -2.40 -0.83
C HIS A 261 -3.99 -1.43 0.04
N ARG A 262 -3.53 -1.14 1.26
CA ARG A 262 -4.15 -0.10 2.08
C ARG A 262 -3.83 1.29 1.55
N ILE A 263 -4.81 2.17 1.72
CA ILE A 263 -4.72 3.62 1.57
C ILE A 263 -4.59 4.22 2.98
N ALA A 264 -4.38 5.53 3.09
CA ALA A 264 -4.24 6.27 4.35
C ALA A 264 -5.25 5.90 5.44
N ILE A 265 -6.49 5.64 5.04
CA ILE A 265 -7.60 5.31 5.95
C ILE A 265 -8.62 4.39 5.25
N SER A 266 -9.33 3.61 6.05
CA SER A 266 -10.41 2.70 5.66
C SER A 266 -11.77 3.23 6.10
N ASN A 267 -12.84 2.84 5.41
CA ASN A 267 -14.22 3.26 5.76
C ASN A 267 -14.58 2.93 7.22
N HIS A 268 -14.17 1.77 7.74
CA HIS A 268 -14.46 1.37 9.13
C HIS A 268 -13.86 2.29 10.20
N ARG A 269 -12.91 3.16 9.84
CA ARG A 269 -12.33 4.13 10.77
C ARG A 269 -13.14 5.42 10.85
N ILE A 270 -14.01 5.68 9.88
CA ILE A 270 -14.90 6.86 9.89
C ILE A 270 -16.07 6.57 10.83
N LYS A 271 -16.32 7.46 11.77
CA LYS A 271 -17.37 7.33 12.78
C LYS A 271 -18.58 8.20 12.46
N SER A 272 -18.34 9.46 12.14
CA SER A 272 -19.40 10.41 11.80
C SER A 272 -18.86 11.53 10.92
N MET A 273 -19.78 12.23 10.28
CA MET A 273 -19.52 13.41 9.46
C MET A 273 -20.66 14.41 9.70
N THR A 274 -20.30 15.66 9.97
CA THR A 274 -21.23 16.79 10.01
C THR A 274 -21.13 17.58 8.69
N ASP A 275 -21.76 18.75 8.62
CA ASP A 275 -21.63 19.63 7.46
C ASP A 275 -20.24 20.30 7.36
N THR A 276 -19.45 20.28 8.43
CA THR A 276 -18.14 20.96 8.48
C THR A 276 -16.99 20.06 8.93
N THR A 277 -17.27 18.96 9.63
CA THR A 277 -16.27 18.11 10.29
C THR A 277 -16.42 16.63 9.98
N VAL A 278 -15.33 15.89 10.15
CA VAL A 278 -15.25 14.44 10.06
C VAL A 278 -14.60 13.90 11.33
N THR A 279 -15.22 12.90 11.93
CA THR A 279 -14.70 12.18 13.10
C THR A 279 -14.29 10.76 12.70
N TYR A 280 -13.05 10.39 13.03
CA TYR A 280 -12.51 9.06 12.75
C TYR A 280 -11.63 8.56 13.90
N VAL A 281 -11.56 7.24 14.06
CA VAL A 281 -10.74 6.62 15.11
C VAL A 281 -9.27 6.56 14.72
N VAL A 282 -8.40 6.97 15.63
CA VAL A 282 -6.94 6.94 15.54
C VAL A 282 -6.37 6.07 16.64
N LYS A 283 -5.46 5.18 16.27
CA LYS A 283 -4.60 4.48 17.22
C LYS A 283 -3.57 5.44 17.79
N ASP A 284 -3.54 5.56 19.11
CA ASP A 284 -2.60 6.39 19.88
C ASP A 284 -1.42 5.53 20.35
N TYR A 285 -0.35 5.52 19.55
CA TYR A 285 0.85 4.75 19.88
C TYR A 285 1.61 5.28 21.10
N LYS A 286 1.35 6.52 21.56
CA LYS A 286 1.98 7.06 22.77
C LYS A 286 1.33 6.52 24.05
N ASN A 287 0.05 6.14 23.98
CA ASN A 287 -0.73 5.60 25.09
C ASN A 287 -1.13 4.15 24.80
N GLU A 288 -0.14 3.24 24.78
CA GLU A 288 -0.33 1.78 24.66
C GLU A 288 -1.07 1.30 23.40
N GLY A 289 -1.28 2.16 22.41
CA GLY A 289 -2.02 1.82 21.20
C GLY A 289 -3.53 1.78 21.38
N CYS A 290 -4.08 2.48 22.38
CA CYS A 290 -5.53 2.64 22.52
C CYS A 290 -6.12 3.39 21.31
N TRP A 291 -7.39 3.11 21.00
CA TRP A 291 -8.12 3.80 19.94
C TRP A 291 -8.84 5.02 20.51
N LYS A 292 -8.65 6.18 19.90
CA LYS A 292 -9.29 7.44 20.29
C LYS A 292 -9.97 8.07 19.09
N GLU A 293 -11.04 8.83 19.31
CA GLU A 293 -11.67 9.59 18.25
C GLU A 293 -10.89 10.88 17.96
N LYS A 294 -10.83 11.26 16.68
CA LYS A 294 -10.26 12.52 16.23
C LYS A 294 -11.21 13.20 15.28
N THR A 295 -11.58 14.43 15.62
CA THR A 295 -12.41 15.30 14.79
C THR A 295 -11.54 16.37 14.14
N ILE A 296 -11.69 16.55 12.82
CA ILE A 296 -11.04 17.60 12.03
C ILE A 296 -12.04 18.20 11.05
N SER A 297 -11.73 19.35 10.44
CA SER A 297 -12.54 19.88 9.35
C SER A 297 -12.53 18.92 8.14
N GLY A 298 -13.63 18.90 7.39
CA GLY A 298 -13.72 18.05 6.20
C GLY A 298 -12.66 18.37 5.15
N GLU A 299 -12.34 19.64 4.93
CA GLU A 299 -11.25 20.03 4.01
C GLU A 299 -9.87 19.57 4.51
N GLU A 300 -9.60 19.60 5.81
CA GLU A 300 -8.35 19.07 6.38
C GLU A 300 -8.27 17.55 6.23
N PHE A 301 -9.40 16.85 6.33
CA PHE A 301 -9.48 15.42 6.02
C PHE A 301 -9.08 15.14 4.57
N ILE A 302 -9.67 15.88 3.61
CA ILE A 302 -9.34 15.77 2.19
C ILE A 302 -7.87 16.09 1.95
N ARG A 303 -7.35 17.18 2.52
CA ARG A 303 -5.95 17.57 2.40
C ARG A 303 -5.02 16.45 2.88
N ARG A 304 -5.25 15.90 4.08
CA ARG A 304 -4.47 14.78 4.64
C ARG A 304 -4.53 13.55 3.75
N PHE A 305 -5.73 13.16 3.30
CA PHE A 305 -5.87 12.03 2.39
C PHE A 305 -5.05 12.23 1.10
N MET A 306 -5.14 13.43 0.52
CA MET A 306 -4.46 13.78 -0.73
C MET A 306 -2.93 13.73 -0.61
N MET A 307 -2.35 14.01 0.55
CA MET A 307 -0.91 13.89 0.79
C MET A 307 -0.38 12.47 0.54
N HIS A 308 -1.25 11.46 0.61
CA HIS A 308 -0.91 10.05 0.48
C HIS A 308 -1.18 9.48 -0.92
N VAL A 309 -1.67 10.31 -1.86
CA VAL A 309 -1.74 9.94 -3.26
C VAL A 309 -0.30 9.88 -3.80
N PRO A 310 0.21 8.69 -4.17
CA PRO A 310 1.58 8.56 -4.64
C PRO A 310 1.79 9.25 -5.99
N PRO A 311 3.02 9.71 -6.30
CA PRO A 311 3.35 10.27 -7.60
C PRO A 311 2.94 9.36 -8.77
N LYS A 312 2.65 9.98 -9.92
CA LYS A 312 2.24 9.26 -11.14
C LYS A 312 3.29 8.19 -11.50
N ARG A 313 2.82 6.97 -11.77
CA ARG A 313 3.64 5.79 -12.12
C ARG A 313 4.64 5.36 -11.03
N PHE A 314 4.54 5.86 -9.80
CA PHE A 314 5.41 5.43 -8.71
C PHE A 314 5.09 3.99 -8.28
N VAL A 315 6.12 3.15 -8.18
CA VAL A 315 6.02 1.75 -7.76
C VAL A 315 6.21 1.66 -6.24
N ARG A 316 5.10 1.37 -5.55
CA ARG A 316 5.01 1.29 -4.07
C ARG A 316 5.45 -0.03 -3.45
N ILE A 317 5.56 -1.10 -4.24
CA ILE A 317 5.96 -2.42 -3.76
C ILE A 317 7.12 -2.86 -4.64
N ARG A 318 8.27 -3.15 -4.04
CA ARG A 318 9.49 -3.51 -4.74
C ARG A 318 10.08 -4.79 -4.15
N HIS A 319 10.53 -5.68 -5.01
CA HIS A 319 11.13 -6.96 -4.61
C HIS A 319 12.63 -6.95 -4.90
N TYR A 320 13.41 -7.42 -3.94
CA TYR A 320 14.87 -7.36 -3.96
C TYR A 320 15.52 -8.70 -3.68
N GLY A 321 16.80 -8.81 -4.04
CA GLY A 321 17.63 -9.98 -3.80
C GLY A 321 17.03 -11.26 -4.39
N LEU A 322 16.90 -12.31 -3.58
CA LEU A 322 16.31 -13.59 -4.02
C LEU A 322 14.85 -13.47 -4.49
N LEU A 323 14.10 -12.48 -3.99
CA LEU A 323 12.70 -12.25 -4.36
C LEU A 323 12.54 -11.32 -5.58
N SER A 324 13.63 -10.74 -6.09
CA SER A 324 13.59 -9.84 -7.25
C SER A 324 13.01 -10.53 -8.50
N CYS A 325 12.28 -9.79 -9.33
CA CYS A 325 11.62 -10.37 -10.51
C CYS A 325 12.56 -11.11 -11.47
N ARG A 326 13.81 -10.64 -11.61
CA ARG A 326 14.83 -11.24 -12.47
C ARG A 326 15.29 -12.61 -11.95
N ASN A 327 15.42 -12.74 -10.63
CA ASN A 327 16.06 -13.90 -10.01
C ASN A 327 15.05 -14.90 -9.44
N LYS A 328 13.87 -14.44 -9.02
CA LYS A 328 12.93 -15.22 -8.21
C LYS A 328 12.60 -16.59 -8.79
N ARG A 329 12.40 -16.70 -10.10
CA ARG A 329 12.03 -17.99 -10.73
C ARG A 329 13.12 -19.05 -10.53
N LYS A 330 14.38 -18.68 -10.72
CA LYS A 330 15.53 -19.59 -10.57
C LYS A 330 15.90 -19.78 -9.10
N LYS A 331 16.16 -18.67 -8.40
CA LYS A 331 16.70 -18.70 -7.03
C LYS A 331 15.69 -19.23 -6.00
N ILE A 332 14.40 -18.89 -6.09
CA ILE A 332 13.39 -19.44 -5.16
C ILE A 332 13.19 -20.94 -5.40
N THR A 333 13.22 -21.40 -6.64
CA THR A 333 13.16 -22.85 -6.94
C THR A 333 14.36 -23.57 -6.34
N HIS A 334 15.56 -23.02 -6.50
CA HIS A 334 16.78 -23.55 -5.88
C HIS A 334 16.66 -23.62 -4.35
N CYS A 335 16.26 -22.52 -3.70
CA CYS A 335 16.05 -22.50 -2.25
C CYS A 335 15.01 -23.54 -1.79
N ARG A 336 13.92 -23.76 -2.56
CA ARG A 336 12.94 -24.80 -2.23
C ARG A 336 13.52 -26.20 -2.27
N ASN A 337 14.38 -26.48 -3.25
CA ASN A 337 15.02 -27.80 -3.35
C ASN A 337 15.96 -28.04 -2.16
N LEU A 338 16.73 -27.03 -1.76
CA LEU A 338 17.61 -27.10 -0.58
C LEU A 338 16.84 -27.28 0.73
N LEU A 339 15.71 -26.59 0.87
CA LEU A 339 14.88 -26.61 2.08
C LEU A 339 13.84 -27.74 2.12
N GLY A 340 13.69 -28.51 1.03
CA GLY A 340 12.63 -29.52 0.91
C GLY A 340 11.20 -28.94 0.89
N CYS A 341 11.03 -27.65 0.55
CA CYS A 341 9.74 -26.98 0.62
C CYS A 341 8.82 -27.34 -0.55
N LYS A 342 7.52 -27.55 -0.26
CA LYS A 342 6.49 -27.65 -1.30
C LYS A 342 6.18 -26.27 -1.88
N LYS A 343 6.06 -26.21 -3.21
CA LYS A 343 5.61 -25.00 -3.90
C LYS A 343 4.09 -24.87 -3.77
N TYR A 344 3.64 -23.74 -3.24
CA TYR A 344 2.23 -23.35 -3.35
C TYR A 344 1.86 -23.02 -4.80
N ILE A 345 0.70 -23.47 -5.23
CA ILE A 345 0.09 -23.16 -6.52
C ILE A 345 -1.10 -22.25 -6.26
N SER A 346 -1.09 -21.07 -6.88
CA SER A 346 -2.14 -20.06 -6.74
C SER A 346 -3.50 -20.63 -7.15
N THR A 347 -4.46 -20.58 -6.23
CA THR A 347 -5.82 -21.07 -6.46
C THR A 347 -6.63 -20.11 -7.33
N LEU A 348 -6.24 -18.83 -7.38
CA LEU A 348 -6.94 -17.78 -8.13
C LEU A 348 -6.34 -17.50 -9.52
N LYS A 349 -5.17 -18.05 -9.86
CA LYS A 349 -4.40 -17.65 -11.07
C LYS A 349 -5.18 -17.79 -12.37
N ASN A 350 -5.93 -18.87 -12.50
CA ASN A 350 -6.63 -19.24 -13.73
C ASN A 350 -8.14 -19.01 -13.65
N LEU A 351 -8.63 -18.42 -12.55
CA LEU A 351 -10.05 -18.14 -12.36
C LEU A 351 -10.43 -16.82 -13.01
N ASN A 352 -11.67 -16.73 -13.49
CA ASN A 352 -12.30 -15.48 -13.89
C ASN A 352 -12.86 -14.74 -12.64
N ALA A 353 -13.38 -13.52 -12.83
CA ALA A 353 -13.85 -12.71 -11.70
C ALA A 353 -15.02 -13.34 -10.93
N VAL A 354 -15.93 -14.02 -11.61
CA VAL A 354 -17.10 -14.70 -11.01
C VAL A 354 -16.63 -15.87 -10.14
N GLU A 355 -15.75 -16.70 -10.69
CA GLU A 355 -15.17 -17.85 -9.99
C GLU A 355 -14.37 -17.41 -8.75
N MET A 356 -13.57 -16.35 -8.87
CA MET A 356 -12.85 -15.80 -7.72
C MET A 356 -13.80 -15.29 -6.62
N ILE A 357 -14.90 -14.62 -6.98
CA ILE A 357 -15.89 -14.14 -5.99
C ILE A 357 -16.51 -15.33 -5.25
N LYS A 358 -16.84 -16.40 -5.96
CA LYS A 358 -17.37 -17.63 -5.36
C LYS A 358 -16.37 -18.26 -4.40
N VAL A 359 -15.10 -18.37 -4.77
CA VAL A 359 -14.05 -18.93 -3.90
C VAL A 359 -13.77 -18.05 -2.68
N LEU A 360 -13.72 -16.72 -2.85
CA LEU A 360 -13.31 -15.80 -1.79
C LEU A 360 -14.43 -15.46 -0.80
N TYR A 361 -15.65 -15.31 -1.29
CA TYR A 361 -16.78 -14.79 -0.50
C TYR A 361 -17.91 -15.79 -0.35
N ASN A 362 -17.82 -16.97 -0.97
CA ASN A 362 -18.89 -17.96 -1.02
C ASN A 362 -20.21 -17.38 -1.59
N ILE A 363 -20.08 -16.46 -2.55
CA ILE A 363 -21.20 -15.81 -3.25
C ILE A 363 -21.21 -16.24 -4.70
N ASP A 364 -22.29 -16.87 -5.14
CA ASP A 364 -22.51 -17.18 -6.55
C ASP A 364 -23.29 -16.07 -7.24
N VAL A 365 -22.58 -15.15 -7.91
CA VAL A 365 -23.20 -14.02 -8.62
C VAL A 365 -23.95 -14.44 -9.88
N CYS A 366 -23.84 -15.70 -10.31
CA CYS A 366 -24.63 -16.27 -11.39
C CYS A 366 -25.98 -16.83 -10.92
N LYS A 367 -26.29 -16.73 -9.62
CA LYS A 367 -27.56 -17.18 -9.04
C LYS A 367 -28.42 -16.01 -8.59
N CYS A 368 -29.71 -16.10 -8.89
CA CYS A 368 -30.70 -15.11 -8.50
C CYS A 368 -30.91 -15.14 -6.99
N SER A 369 -30.80 -13.99 -6.33
CA SER A 369 -31.05 -13.86 -4.89
C SER A 369 -32.52 -14.08 -4.51
N SER A 370 -33.45 -13.93 -5.45
CA SER A 370 -34.89 -14.10 -5.20
C SER A 370 -35.39 -15.53 -5.37
N CYS A 371 -34.91 -16.27 -6.38
CA CYS A 371 -35.44 -17.61 -6.69
C CYS A 371 -34.38 -18.71 -6.85
N GLY A 372 -33.09 -18.39 -6.79
CA GLY A 372 -32.00 -19.35 -7.05
C GLY A 372 -31.78 -19.70 -8.53
N GLY A 373 -32.55 -19.09 -9.44
CA GLY A 373 -32.43 -19.24 -10.88
C GLY A 373 -31.13 -18.71 -11.48
N ASN A 374 -30.85 -19.00 -12.75
CA ASN A 374 -29.62 -18.55 -13.41
C ASN A 374 -29.70 -17.08 -13.85
N MET A 375 -28.63 -16.33 -13.55
CA MET A 375 -28.47 -14.94 -13.99
C MET A 375 -27.64 -14.91 -15.28
N VAL A 376 -28.20 -14.31 -16.33
CA VAL A 376 -27.53 -14.18 -17.64
C VAL A 376 -27.40 -12.72 -18.04
N SER A 377 -26.40 -12.41 -18.87
CA SER A 377 -26.33 -11.08 -19.47
C SER A 377 -27.49 -10.90 -20.46
N PRO A 378 -28.17 -9.74 -20.48
CA PRO A 378 -29.21 -9.46 -21.45
C PRO A 378 -28.67 -9.69 -22.87
N ARG A 379 -29.30 -10.57 -23.66
CA ARG A 379 -28.95 -10.73 -25.08
C ARG A 379 -29.13 -9.38 -25.78
N LYS A 380 -28.08 -8.88 -26.46
CA LYS A 380 -28.10 -7.61 -27.21
C LYS A 380 -29.25 -7.56 -28.23
N ASP A 381 -29.69 -8.72 -28.68
CA ASP A 381 -30.61 -8.90 -29.80
C ASP A 381 -32.09 -8.86 -29.38
N LYS A 382 -32.39 -8.85 -28.08
CA LYS A 382 -33.78 -8.80 -27.55
C LYS A 382 -34.18 -7.47 -26.91
N TYR A 383 -33.25 -6.52 -26.80
CA TYR A 383 -33.52 -5.17 -26.29
C TYR A 383 -33.19 -4.13 -27.36
N SER A 384 -33.85 -4.24 -28.52
CA SER A 384 -33.97 -3.10 -29.43
C SER A 384 -35.03 -2.14 -28.88
N SER A 385 -34.69 -0.85 -28.88
CA SER A 385 -35.54 0.32 -28.58
C SER A 385 -36.08 0.46 -27.15
N SER A 386 -35.28 1.09 -26.25
CA SER A 386 -35.74 2.26 -25.46
C SER A 386 -34.75 2.77 -24.41
N PHE A 387 -33.58 2.16 -24.18
CA PHE A 387 -32.55 2.79 -23.35
C PHE A 387 -31.72 3.79 -24.16
N ARG A 388 -32.29 4.98 -24.39
CA ARG A 388 -31.49 6.18 -24.63
C ARG A 388 -30.72 6.49 -23.34
N ALA A 389 -29.53 5.92 -23.22
CA ALA A 389 -28.52 6.48 -22.34
C ALA A 389 -28.20 7.88 -22.87
N HIS A 390 -28.77 8.90 -22.23
CA HIS A 390 -28.37 10.28 -22.44
C HIS A 390 -26.92 10.43 -21.95
N MET A 391 -25.97 10.11 -22.82
CA MET A 391 -24.61 10.63 -22.74
C MET A 391 -24.63 12.06 -23.23
N ARG A 392 -24.51 13.05 -22.33
CA ARG A 392 -23.81 14.31 -22.61
C ARG A 392 -23.21 14.87 -21.31
N CYS A 393 -21.91 15.17 -21.41
CA CYS A 393 -20.98 15.82 -20.46
C CYS A 393 -20.51 15.02 -19.24
#